data_AF-A0A4S4EAJ3-F1
#
_entry.id   AF-A0A4S4EAJ3-F1
#
_cell.length_a   1.000
_cell.length_b   1.000
_cell.length_c   1.000
_cell.angle_alpha   90.00
_cell.angle_beta   90.00
_cell.angle_gamma   90.00
#
_symmetry.space_group_name_H-M   'P 1'
#
loop_
_entity.id
_entity.type
_entity.pdbx_description
1 polymer ?
#
loop_
_entity_poly.entity_id
_entity_poly.type
_entity_poly.pdbx_seq_one_letter_code
_entity_poly.pdbx_strand_id
1 'polypeptide(L)'
;MHYVAQHFQKDIVRGVQGFISTGKKQMEITRKLAEDCYKHGTENQSAGSPLATAAFQFGASHGSMENERETMLGILGSQVGAEKSYHQNIIATLDELHAEIILEKQLNESSSQSVTMQRDADVPPVLDDTISDGPDVPQDEHQNDSYFIAKVIHSFDAQAKGELSLLVDDYVVVRQASLVTTASLHLYAIVVALYLG
;
A
#
# COMPACT_ATOMS: atom_id res chain seq x y z
N MET A 1 5.34 2.37 -8.67
CA MET A 1 4.80 3.42 -7.77
C MET A 1 5.34 3.34 -6.34
N HIS A 2 5.37 2.17 -5.68
CA HIS A 2 5.82 2.02 -4.27
C HIS A 2 7.24 2.59 -3.98
N TYR A 3 8.20 2.36 -4.87
CA TYR A 3 9.59 2.82 -4.71
C TYR A 3 9.75 4.36 -4.68
N VAL A 4 8.96 5.08 -5.49
CA VAL A 4 9.05 6.54 -5.62
C VAL A 4 8.49 7.25 -4.38
N ALA A 5 7.36 6.76 -3.85
CA ALA A 5 6.77 7.28 -2.63
C ALA A 5 7.70 7.10 -1.40
N GLN A 6 8.35 5.94 -1.30
CA GLN A 6 9.27 5.66 -0.19
C GLN A 6 10.51 6.57 -0.20
N HIS A 7 11.08 6.87 -1.37
CA HIS A 7 12.23 7.76 -1.49
C HIS A 7 11.85 9.19 -1.08
N PHE A 8 10.70 9.68 -1.52
CA PHE A 8 10.18 11.00 -1.18
C PHE A 8 9.98 11.18 0.34
N GLN A 9 9.36 10.19 1.01
CA GLN A 9 9.20 10.21 2.47
C GLN A 9 10.54 10.22 3.20
N LYS A 10 11.52 9.43 2.75
CA LYS A 10 12.87 9.40 3.34
C LYS A 10 13.59 10.75 3.19
N ASP A 11 13.44 11.42 2.07
CA ASP A 11 14.03 12.74 1.84
C ASP A 11 13.38 13.81 2.72
N ILE A 12 12.05 13.78 2.87
CA ILE A 12 11.33 14.69 3.79
C ILE A 12 11.82 14.49 5.23
N VAL A 13 11.83 13.26 5.72
CA VAL A 13 12.26 12.95 7.09
C VAL A 13 13.68 13.44 7.33
N ARG A 14 14.59 13.18 6.38
CA ARG A 14 15.98 13.64 6.45
C ARG A 14 16.09 15.16 6.44
N GLY A 15 15.32 15.84 5.59
CA GLY A 15 15.27 17.29 5.50
C GLY A 15 14.81 17.92 6.82
N VAL A 16 13.72 17.43 7.41
CA VAL A 16 13.19 17.94 8.68
C VAL A 16 14.15 17.65 9.84
N GLN A 17 14.74 16.47 9.90
CA GLN A 17 15.75 16.14 10.91
C GLN A 17 16.99 17.04 10.80
N GLY A 18 17.44 17.33 9.58
CA GLY A 18 18.51 18.28 9.30
C GLY A 18 18.15 19.70 9.74
N PHE A 19 16.93 20.15 9.43
CA PHE A 19 16.40 21.42 9.90
C PHE A 19 16.38 21.51 11.42
N ILE A 20 15.87 20.50 12.13
CA ILE A 20 15.85 20.49 13.60
C ILE A 20 17.27 20.54 14.16
N SER A 21 18.20 19.73 13.62
CA SER A 21 19.59 19.73 14.07
C SER A 21 20.25 21.10 13.90
N THR A 22 20.06 21.71 12.74
CA THR A 22 20.59 23.05 12.43
C THR A 22 19.91 24.12 13.28
N GLY A 23 18.60 24.02 13.47
CA GLY A 23 17.79 24.92 14.29
C GLY A 23 18.23 24.92 15.74
N LYS A 24 18.55 23.75 16.31
CA LYS A 24 19.13 23.62 17.66
C LYS A 24 20.52 24.26 17.78
N LYS A 25 21.38 24.09 16.77
CA LYS A 25 22.70 24.73 16.76
C LYS A 25 22.60 26.26 16.72
N GLN A 26 21.71 26.80 15.89
CA GLN A 26 21.45 28.23 15.83
C GLN A 26 20.88 28.77 17.15
N MET A 27 19.91 28.04 17.72
CA MET A 27 19.28 28.37 19.00
C MET A 27 20.30 28.48 20.14
N GLU A 28 21.28 27.57 20.22
CA GLU A 28 22.35 27.64 21.23
C GLU A 28 23.16 28.94 21.12
N ILE A 29 23.47 29.39 19.90
CA ILE A 29 24.24 30.61 19.67
C ILE A 29 23.40 31.84 20.04
N THR A 30 22.15 31.90 19.57
CA THR A 30 21.26 33.03 19.83
C THR A 30 20.91 33.14 21.31
N ARG A 31 20.73 32.02 22.01
CA ARG A 31 20.49 31.99 23.46
C ARG A 31 21.66 32.56 24.23
N LYS A 32 22.91 32.17 23.91
CA LYS A 32 24.10 32.76 24.53
C LYS A 32 24.19 34.27 24.30
N LEU A 33 23.94 34.72 23.07
CA LEU A 33 23.89 36.14 22.74
C LEU A 33 22.82 36.87 23.57
N ALA A 34 21.63 36.27 23.70
CA ALA A 34 20.55 36.84 24.49
C ALA A 34 20.91 36.94 25.98
N GLU A 35 21.53 35.90 26.54
CA GLU A 35 22.03 35.87 27.92
C GLU A 35 23.09 36.96 28.17
N ASP A 36 24.05 37.10 27.26
CA ASP A 36 25.09 38.12 27.34
C ASP A 36 24.50 39.55 27.28
N CYS A 37 23.56 39.79 26.36
CA CYS A 37 22.86 41.08 26.26
C CYS A 37 22.03 41.39 27.52
N TYR A 38 21.33 40.38 28.05
CA TYR A 38 20.53 40.51 29.28
C TYR A 38 21.42 40.88 30.47
N LYS A 39 22.55 40.18 30.62
CA LYS A 39 23.53 40.43 31.69
C LYS A 39 24.15 41.82 31.55
N HIS A 40 24.61 42.18 30.35
CA HIS A 40 25.16 43.51 30.08
C HIS A 40 24.17 44.63 30.43
N GLY A 41 22.91 44.50 30.02
CA GLY A 41 21.88 45.48 30.31
C GLY A 41 21.55 45.60 31.80
N THR A 42 21.57 44.48 32.54
CA THR A 42 21.30 44.45 33.99
C THR A 42 22.44 45.10 34.78
N GLU A 43 23.70 44.81 34.43
CA GLU A 43 24.89 45.37 35.11
C GLU A 43 25.03 46.88 34.90
N ASN A 44 24.51 47.43 33.79
CA ASN A 44 24.64 48.84 33.42
C ASN A 44 23.33 49.64 33.56
N GLN A 45 22.31 49.07 34.19
CA GLN A 45 20.97 49.68 34.29
C GLN A 45 20.97 50.96 35.15
N SER A 46 21.86 51.04 36.14
CA SER A 46 22.04 52.22 37.01
C SER A 46 22.57 53.45 36.27
N ALA A 47 23.27 53.26 35.14
CA ALA A 47 23.76 54.34 34.30
C ALA A 47 22.67 54.98 33.44
N GLY A 48 21.46 54.39 33.40
CA GLY A 48 20.33 54.89 32.60
C GLY A 48 20.63 55.00 31.10
N SER A 49 21.63 54.27 30.60
CA SER A 49 22.06 54.41 29.20
C SER A 49 21.02 53.75 28.26
N PRO A 50 20.66 54.40 27.14
CA PRO A 50 19.75 53.80 26.15
C PRO A 50 20.25 52.44 25.64
N LEU A 51 21.57 52.26 25.56
CA LEU A 51 22.20 51.01 25.15
C LEU A 51 21.94 49.88 26.16
N ALA A 52 22.10 50.13 27.46
CA ALA A 52 21.86 49.12 28.51
C ALA A 52 20.39 48.69 28.53
N THR A 53 19.47 49.64 28.38
CA THR A 53 18.02 49.33 28.26
C THR A 53 17.73 48.49 27.02
N ALA A 54 18.27 48.87 25.86
CA ALA A 54 18.08 48.11 24.62
C ALA A 54 18.65 46.69 24.71
N ALA A 55 19.85 46.52 25.28
CA ALA A 55 20.47 45.22 25.47
C ALA A 55 19.67 44.32 26.42
N PHE A 56 19.17 44.87 27.53
CA PHE A 56 18.30 44.15 28.46
C PHE A 56 17.02 43.65 27.77
N GLN A 57 16.33 44.53 27.05
CA GLN A 57 15.08 44.20 26.35
C GLN A 57 15.31 43.16 25.25
N PHE A 58 16.38 43.34 24.46
CA PHE A 58 16.79 42.38 23.44
C PHE A 58 17.02 41.00 24.06
N GLY A 59 17.84 40.92 25.11
CA GLY A 59 18.17 39.68 25.80
C GLY A 59 16.95 38.99 26.40
N ALA A 60 16.06 39.74 27.07
CA ALA A 60 14.83 39.20 27.65
C ALA A 60 13.87 38.66 26.57
N SER A 61 13.65 39.44 25.51
CA SER A 61 12.77 39.04 24.40
C SER A 61 13.33 37.82 23.67
N HIS A 62 14.61 37.83 23.31
CA HIS A 62 15.24 36.72 22.61
C HIS A 62 15.33 35.45 23.47
N GLY A 63 15.58 35.57 24.79
CA GLY A 63 15.52 34.42 25.69
C GLY A 63 14.16 33.73 25.65
N SER A 64 13.06 34.52 25.71
CA SER A 64 11.71 33.97 25.57
C SER A 64 11.46 33.35 24.19
N MET A 65 11.92 33.99 23.11
CA MET A 65 11.74 33.50 21.75
C MET A 65 12.48 32.16 21.52
N GLU A 66 13.69 32.00 22.06
CA GLU A 66 14.44 30.75 21.92
C GLU A 66 13.80 29.61 22.73
N ASN A 67 13.15 29.89 23.87
CA ASN A 67 12.36 28.89 24.62
C ASN A 67 11.15 28.38 23.80
N GLU A 68 10.44 29.29 23.14
CA GLU A 68 9.33 28.93 22.22
C GLU A 68 9.86 28.13 21.02
N ARG A 69 11.01 28.55 20.46
CA ARG A 69 11.67 27.83 19.37
C ARG A 69 12.09 26.41 19.79
N GLU A 70 12.61 26.24 21.00
CA GLU A 70 12.96 24.93 21.55
C GLU A 70 11.74 24.01 21.61
N THR A 71 10.63 24.55 22.12
CA THR A 71 9.34 23.84 22.20
C THR A 71 8.87 23.40 20.81
N MET A 72 8.86 24.31 19.84
CA MET A 72 8.48 24.02 18.46
C MET A 72 9.37 22.94 17.82
N LEU A 73 10.69 23.05 17.97
CA LEU A 73 11.63 22.06 17.44
C LEU A 73 11.46 20.69 18.11
N GLY A 74 11.11 20.66 19.39
CA GLY A 74 10.76 19.45 20.13
C GLY A 74 9.50 18.77 19.58
N ILE A 75 8.41 19.53 19.39
CA ILE A 75 7.15 19.04 18.83
C ILE A 75 7.37 18.47 17.43
N LEU A 76 8.06 19.21 16.56
CA LEU A 76 8.35 18.79 15.19
C LEU A 76 9.19 17.50 15.18
N GLY A 77 10.15 17.38 16.08
CA GLY A 77 10.96 16.17 16.25
C GLY A 77 10.12 14.95 16.66
N SER A 78 9.21 15.12 17.61
CA SER A 78 8.30 14.07 18.06
C SER A 78 7.36 13.61 16.94
N GLN A 79 6.78 14.55 16.18
CA GLN A 79 5.88 14.24 15.06
C GLN A 79 6.59 13.45 13.95
N VAL A 80 7.77 13.92 13.51
CA VAL A 80 8.58 13.19 12.52
C VAL A 80 9.03 11.83 13.04
N GLY A 81 9.35 11.72 14.34
CA GLY A 81 9.70 10.46 14.97
C GLY A 81 8.55 9.44 14.96
N ALA A 82 7.34 9.91 15.25
CA ALA A 82 6.13 9.09 15.21
C ALA A 82 5.83 8.61 13.78
N GLU A 83 5.84 9.52 12.80
CA GLU A 83 5.60 9.18 11.38
C GLU A 83 6.63 8.16 10.86
N LYS A 84 7.91 8.36 11.19
CA LYS A 84 8.97 7.42 10.82
C LYS A 84 8.71 6.03 11.43
N SER A 85 8.36 5.96 12.70
CA SER A 85 8.08 4.71 13.40
C SER A 85 6.87 3.98 12.80
N TYR A 86 5.81 4.73 12.47
CA TYR A 86 4.61 4.19 11.83
C TYR A 86 4.94 3.50 10.49
N HIS A 87 5.69 4.17 9.62
CA HIS A 87 6.10 3.56 8.35
C HIS A 87 7.03 2.36 8.52
N GLN A 88 7.96 2.40 9.49
CA GLN A 88 8.82 1.26 9.80
C GLN A 88 8.01 0.05 10.28
N ASN A 89 6.99 0.28 11.11
CA ASN A 89 6.10 -0.77 11.58
C ASN A 89 5.31 -1.41 10.43
N ILE A 90 4.72 -0.60 9.55
CA ILE A 90 3.99 -1.11 8.37
C ILE A 90 4.90 -1.99 7.51
N ILE A 91 6.12 -1.53 7.21
CA ILE A 91 7.07 -2.30 6.39
C ILE A 91 7.38 -3.64 7.07
N ALA A 92 7.66 -3.64 8.37
CA ALA A 92 7.94 -4.87 9.12
C ALA A 92 6.76 -5.85 9.08
N THR A 93 5.52 -5.37 9.27
CA THR A 93 4.32 -6.23 9.21
C THR A 93 4.08 -6.80 7.80
N LEU A 94 4.39 -6.04 6.75
CA LEU A 94 4.28 -6.52 5.37
C LEU A 94 5.31 -7.60 5.05
N ASP A 95 6.54 -7.44 5.53
CA ASP A 95 7.62 -8.43 5.36
C ASP A 95 7.27 -9.75 6.07
N GLU A 96 6.68 -9.67 7.27
CA GLU A 96 6.19 -10.83 8.02
C GLU A 96 5.05 -11.55 7.30
N LEU A 97 4.03 -10.82 6.84
CA LEU A 97 2.92 -11.39 6.07
C LEU A 97 3.41 -12.05 4.77
N HIS A 98 4.38 -11.44 4.09
CA HIS A 98 4.93 -12.00 2.86
C HIS A 98 5.68 -13.31 3.12
N ALA A 99 6.40 -13.43 4.25
CA ALA A 99 7.04 -14.68 4.65
C ALA A 99 6.01 -15.78 4.94
N GLU A 100 4.92 -15.44 5.66
CA GLU A 100 3.84 -16.38 5.98
C GLU A 100 3.14 -16.92 4.72
N ILE A 101 2.81 -16.04 3.77
CA ILE A 101 2.18 -16.42 2.48
C ILE A 101 3.07 -17.40 1.70
N ILE A 102 4.39 -17.21 1.71
CA ILE A 102 5.33 -18.11 1.05
C ILE A 102 5.33 -19.49 1.73
N LEU A 103 5.31 -19.54 3.06
CA LEU A 103 5.28 -20.78 3.83
C LEU A 103 3.99 -21.56 3.60
N GLU A 104 2.82 -20.91 3.64
CA GLU A 104 1.54 -21.55 3.35
C GLU A 104 1.48 -22.11 1.92
N LYS A 105 2.02 -21.37 0.94
CA LYS A 105 2.07 -21.84 -0.45
C LYS A 105 2.90 -23.12 -0.58
N GLN A 106 4.06 -23.19 0.06
CA GLN A 106 4.91 -24.39 0.03
C GLN A 106 4.26 -25.59 0.74
N LEU A 107 3.50 -25.36 1.80
CA LEU A 107 2.76 -26.40 2.52
C LEU A 107 1.62 -26.99 1.65
N ASN A 108 0.87 -26.14 0.95
CA ASN A 108 -0.20 -26.58 0.06
C ASN A 108 0.32 -27.31 -1.21
N GLU A 109 1.47 -26.90 -1.75
CA GLU A 109 2.11 -27.59 -2.88
C GLU A 109 2.69 -28.96 -2.45
N SER A 110 3.23 -29.06 -1.23
CA SER A 110 3.75 -30.33 -0.67
C SER A 110 2.63 -31.33 -0.32
N SER A 111 1.48 -30.83 0.14
CA SER A 111 0.28 -31.63 0.44
C SER A 111 -0.34 -32.24 -0.83
N SER A 112 -0.25 -31.54 -1.96
CA SER A 112 -0.84 -31.97 -3.24
C SER A 112 -0.02 -33.04 -3.99
N GLN A 113 1.20 -33.36 -3.55
CA GLN A 113 2.07 -34.37 -4.19
C GLN A 113 1.92 -35.80 -3.63
N SER A 114 1.03 -36.07 -2.67
CA SER A 114 0.83 -37.43 -2.11
C SER A 114 -0.23 -38.26 -2.85
N VAL A 115 -0.17 -38.39 -4.17
CA VAL A 115 -0.84 -39.50 -4.90
C VAL A 115 0.05 -39.94 -6.05
N THR A 116 0.95 -40.90 -5.80
CA THR A 116 1.65 -41.65 -6.85
C THR A 116 1.15 -43.09 -6.86
N MET A 117 0.34 -43.38 -7.88
CA MET A 117 0.01 -44.65 -8.54
C MET A 117 0.42 -45.97 -7.83
N GLN A 118 -0.58 -46.73 -7.38
CA GLN A 118 -0.52 -48.20 -7.36
C GLN A 118 -1.82 -48.80 -7.89
N ARG A 119 -1.77 -49.32 -9.11
CA ARG A 119 -2.61 -50.39 -9.69
C ARG A 119 -2.04 -50.67 -11.09
N ASP A 120 -1.98 -51.88 -11.61
CA ASP A 120 -1.91 -53.24 -11.08
C ASP A 120 -1.56 -54.07 -12.33
N ALA A 121 -0.80 -55.15 -12.18
CA ALA A 121 -0.49 -56.03 -13.30
C ALA A 121 -1.49 -57.19 -13.33
N ASP A 122 -2.08 -57.37 -14.52
CA ASP A 122 -2.38 -58.65 -15.17
C ASP A 122 -3.74 -59.38 -14.94
N VAL A 123 -4.21 -59.97 -16.06
CA VAL A 123 -5.24 -61.02 -16.28
C VAL A 123 -6.72 -60.63 -16.57
N PRO A 124 -7.27 -60.99 -17.76
CA PRO A 124 -8.73 -61.13 -18.07
C PRO A 124 -9.13 -62.64 -18.18
N PRO A 125 -10.35 -63.06 -18.64
CA PRO A 125 -11.74 -62.56 -18.55
C PRO A 125 -12.75 -63.65 -18.06
N VAL A 126 -13.98 -63.32 -17.60
CA VAL A 126 -15.16 -64.23 -17.67
C VAL A 126 -16.48 -63.44 -17.77
N LEU A 127 -17.36 -63.90 -18.68
CA LEU A 127 -18.73 -63.47 -19.00
C LEU A 127 -19.76 -63.80 -17.89
N ASP A 128 -20.83 -63.02 -17.75
CA ASP A 128 -22.21 -63.57 -17.82
C ASP A 128 -23.27 -62.49 -18.10
N ASP A 129 -24.24 -62.88 -18.91
CA ASP A 129 -25.38 -62.10 -19.42
C ASP A 129 -26.50 -62.01 -18.37
N THR A 130 -27.24 -60.89 -18.32
CA THR A 130 -28.70 -60.92 -18.06
C THR A 130 -29.37 -59.65 -18.61
N ILE A 131 -30.32 -59.86 -19.51
CA ILE A 131 -31.20 -58.89 -20.16
C ILE A 131 -32.32 -58.45 -19.20
N SER A 132 -32.65 -57.15 -19.17
CA SER A 132 -33.98 -56.68 -18.77
C SER A 132 -34.36 -55.41 -19.55
N ASP A 133 -35.45 -55.52 -20.29
CA ASP A 133 -36.03 -54.53 -21.19
C ASP A 133 -36.67 -53.30 -20.51
N GLY A 134 -36.41 -52.12 -21.10
CA GLY A 134 -37.37 -51.04 -21.39
C GLY A 134 -37.69 -49.97 -20.32
N PRO A 135 -38.30 -48.83 -20.69
CA PRO A 135 -38.01 -47.95 -21.84
C PRO A 135 -37.93 -46.45 -21.43
N ASP A 136 -37.68 -45.60 -22.44
CA ASP A 136 -37.96 -44.16 -22.52
C ASP A 136 -37.03 -43.17 -21.79
N VAL A 137 -36.09 -42.71 -22.60
CA VAL A 137 -35.35 -41.45 -22.52
C VAL A 137 -36.30 -40.26 -22.63
N PRO A 138 -36.15 -39.25 -21.75
CA PRO A 138 -36.12 -37.87 -22.20
C PRO A 138 -34.70 -37.34 -22.07
N GLN A 139 -34.12 -36.93 -23.21
CA GLN A 139 -32.88 -36.18 -23.27
C GLN A 139 -33.15 -34.81 -22.64
N ASP A 140 -32.69 -34.60 -21.41
CA ASP A 140 -32.55 -33.25 -20.88
C ASP A 140 -31.24 -32.70 -21.43
N GLU A 141 -31.36 -31.80 -22.41
CA GLU A 141 -30.25 -31.02 -22.95
C GLU A 141 -29.71 -30.11 -21.85
N HIS A 142 -28.83 -30.62 -21.00
CA HIS A 142 -27.96 -29.79 -20.20
C HIS A 142 -26.94 -29.12 -21.14
N GLN A 143 -27.34 -27.98 -21.70
CA GLN A 143 -26.41 -27.00 -22.24
C GLN A 143 -25.44 -26.66 -21.11
N ASN A 144 -24.24 -27.24 -21.19
CA ASN A 144 -23.15 -26.98 -20.25
C ASN A 144 -22.71 -25.53 -20.41
N ASP A 145 -23.38 -24.64 -19.68
CA ASP A 145 -22.88 -23.29 -19.43
C ASP A 145 -21.59 -23.43 -18.62
N SER A 146 -20.45 -23.42 -19.31
CA SER A 146 -19.17 -23.46 -18.66
C SER A 146 -18.90 -22.10 -18.01
N TYR A 147 -18.75 -22.13 -16.68
CA TYR A 147 -18.33 -20.99 -15.87
C TYR A 147 -16.87 -21.18 -15.47
N PHE A 148 -16.07 -20.11 -15.56
CA PHE A 148 -14.66 -20.12 -15.19
C PHE A 148 -14.35 -18.95 -14.26
N ILE A 149 -13.42 -19.14 -13.33
CA ILE A 149 -12.88 -18.06 -12.51
C ILE A 149 -11.67 -17.48 -13.25
N ALA A 150 -11.66 -16.17 -13.45
CA ALA A 150 -10.57 -15.44 -14.09
C ALA A 150 -10.08 -14.31 -13.18
N LYS A 151 -8.78 -14.02 -13.28
CA LYS A 151 -8.14 -12.90 -12.56
C LYS A 151 -8.09 -11.67 -13.45
N VAL A 152 -8.46 -10.52 -12.91
CA VAL A 152 -8.50 -9.24 -13.62
C VAL A 152 -7.08 -8.67 -13.77
N ILE A 153 -6.69 -8.39 -15.02
CA ILE A 153 -5.36 -7.81 -15.36
C ILE A 153 -5.41 -6.30 -15.67
N HIS A 154 -6.60 -5.75 -15.89
CA HIS A 154 -6.82 -4.33 -16.16
C HIS A 154 -7.99 -3.80 -15.34
N SER A 155 -7.82 -2.64 -14.73
CA SER A 155 -8.89 -1.96 -14.01
C SER A 155 -9.99 -1.48 -14.95
N PHE A 156 -11.24 -1.59 -14.51
CA PHE A 156 -12.42 -1.08 -15.19
C PHE A 156 -13.29 -0.32 -14.19
N ASP A 157 -13.73 0.88 -14.55
CA ASP A 157 -14.64 1.66 -13.71
C ASP A 157 -16.03 1.63 -14.33
N ALA A 158 -17.02 1.10 -13.60
CA ALA A 158 -18.40 0.99 -14.04
C ALA A 158 -18.97 2.35 -14.46
N GLN A 159 -19.43 2.46 -15.71
CA GLN A 159 -19.98 3.68 -16.28
C GLN A 159 -21.51 3.64 -16.38
N ALA A 160 -22.13 2.48 -16.18
CA ALA A 160 -23.57 2.32 -16.18
C ALA A 160 -24.11 1.67 -14.90
N LYS A 161 -25.38 1.98 -14.59
CA LYS A 161 -26.08 1.38 -13.46
C LYS A 161 -26.28 -0.11 -13.71
N GLY A 162 -25.62 -0.94 -12.90
CA GLY A 162 -25.65 -2.41 -13.01
C GLY A 162 -24.33 -3.01 -13.49
N GLU A 163 -23.34 -2.20 -13.84
CA GLU A 163 -21.97 -2.65 -14.07
C GLU A 163 -21.19 -2.78 -12.75
N LEU A 164 -20.18 -3.65 -12.75
CA LEU A 164 -19.28 -3.87 -11.61
C LEU A 164 -17.91 -3.24 -11.93
N SER A 165 -17.44 -2.30 -11.10
CA SER A 165 -16.06 -1.81 -11.20
C SER A 165 -15.08 -2.90 -10.77
N LEU A 166 -14.01 -3.08 -11.53
CA LEU A 166 -12.99 -4.12 -11.33
C LEU A 166 -11.63 -3.49 -11.09
N LEU A 167 -10.88 -4.02 -10.13
CA LEU A 167 -9.48 -3.67 -9.88
C LEU A 167 -8.55 -4.79 -10.36
N VAL A 168 -7.29 -4.41 -10.63
CA VAL A 168 -6.25 -5.41 -10.92
C VAL A 168 -6.12 -6.32 -9.71
N ASP A 169 -6.02 -7.63 -9.97
CA ASP A 169 -5.98 -8.72 -9.01
C ASP A 169 -7.33 -9.20 -8.43
N ASP A 170 -8.46 -8.61 -8.84
CA ASP A 170 -9.79 -9.16 -8.52
C ASP A 170 -10.08 -10.49 -9.25
N TYR A 171 -10.99 -11.30 -8.71
CA TYR A 171 -11.45 -12.55 -9.33
C TYR A 171 -12.91 -12.44 -9.77
N VAL A 172 -13.18 -12.80 -11.03
CA VAL A 172 -14.51 -12.74 -11.64
C VAL A 172 -14.93 -14.09 -12.21
N VAL A 173 -16.23 -14.38 -12.18
CA VAL A 173 -16.79 -15.57 -12.83
C VAL A 173 -17.25 -15.20 -14.23
N VAL A 174 -16.67 -15.85 -15.24
CA VAL A 174 -16.97 -15.64 -16.67
C VAL A 174 -17.78 -16.83 -17.18
N ARG A 175 -18.88 -16.55 -17.87
CA ARG A 175 -19.68 -17.56 -18.59
C ARG A 175 -19.28 -17.59 -20.05
N GLN A 176 -19.00 -18.77 -20.59
CA GLN A 176 -18.80 -18.94 -22.03
C GLN A 176 -20.14 -18.87 -22.75
N ALA A 177 -20.33 -17.85 -23.60
CA ALA A 177 -21.50 -17.75 -24.46
C ALA A 177 -21.24 -18.44 -25.80
N SER A 178 -21.95 -19.52 -26.08
CA SER A 178 -21.96 -20.17 -27.40
C SER A 178 -22.80 -19.31 -28.35
N LEU A 179 -22.16 -18.42 -29.11
CA LEU A 179 -22.85 -17.54 -30.06
C LEU A 179 -23.16 -18.28 -31.36
N VAL A 180 -24.38 -18.83 -31.48
CA VAL A 180 -25.02 -19.06 -32.77
C VAL A 180 -25.83 -17.81 -33.09
N THR A 181 -25.24 -16.82 -33.77
CA THR A 181 -25.93 -15.89 -34.69
C THR A 181 -24.95 -14.84 -35.22
N THR A 182 -24.99 -14.65 -36.53
CA THR A 182 -24.11 -13.82 -37.37
C THR A 182 -24.07 -12.32 -37.02
N ALA A 183 -24.91 -11.84 -36.11
CA ALA A 183 -24.92 -10.44 -35.65
C ALA A 183 -23.72 -10.07 -34.76
N SER A 184 -23.14 -11.04 -34.03
CA SER A 184 -22.05 -10.78 -33.08
C SER A 184 -20.71 -10.43 -33.77
N LEU A 185 -20.45 -10.98 -34.95
CA LEU A 185 -19.23 -10.68 -35.73
C LEU A 185 -19.17 -9.22 -36.20
N HIS A 186 -20.31 -8.63 -36.59
CA HIS A 186 -20.34 -7.22 -36.99
C HIS A 186 -20.09 -6.29 -35.80
N LEU A 187 -20.61 -6.62 -34.62
CA LEU A 187 -20.36 -5.85 -33.42
C LEU A 187 -18.88 -5.94 -32.99
N TYR A 188 -18.29 -7.14 -33.08
CA TYR A 188 -16.87 -7.34 -32.79
C TYR A 188 -15.97 -6.59 -33.77
N ALA A 189 -16.29 -6.59 -35.07
CA ALA A 189 -15.55 -5.83 -36.07
C ALA A 189 -15.61 -4.31 -35.83
N ILE A 190 -16.78 -3.77 -35.44
CA ILE A 190 -16.93 -2.35 -35.11
C ILE A 190 -16.13 -2.00 -33.84
N VAL A 191 -16.21 -2.82 -32.80
CA VAL A 191 -15.47 -2.57 -31.55
C VAL A 191 -13.95 -2.67 -31.77
N VAL A 192 -13.48 -3.64 -32.56
CA VAL A 192 -12.05 -3.76 -32.91
C VAL A 192 -11.59 -2.60 -33.79
N ALA A 193 -12.40 -2.12 -34.74
CA ALA A 193 -12.07 -0.95 -35.56
C ALA A 193 -11.98 0.35 -34.74
N LEU A 194 -12.79 0.49 -33.69
CA LEU A 194 -12.70 1.61 -32.75
C LEU A 194 -11.48 1.50 -31.81
N TYR A 195 -10.96 0.29 -31.59
CA TYR A 195 -9.78 0.06 -30.74
C TYR A 195 -8.43 0.20 -31.49
N LEU A 196 -8.44 0.20 -32.83
CA LEU A 196 -7.22 0.33 -33.66
C LEU A 196 -7.10 1.68 -34.41
N GLY A 197 -7.94 2.66 -34.09
CA GLY A 197 -7.85 4.05 -34.59
C GLY A 197 -7.27 5.00 -33.55
#